data_AF-A0A971ZT74-F1
#
_entry.id   AF-A0A971ZT74-F1
#
_cell.length_a   1.000
_cell.length_b   1.000
_cell.length_c   1.000
_cell.angle_alpha   90.00
_cell.angle_beta   90.00
_cell.angle_gamma   90.00
#
_symmetry.space_group_name_H-M   'P 1'
#
loop_
_entity.id
_entity.type
_entity.pdbx_description
1 polymer ?
#
loop_
_entity_poly.entity_id
_entity_poly.type
_entity_poly.pdbx_seq_one_letter_code
_entity_poly.pdbx_strand_id
1 'polypeptide(L)'
;MKTRCWVLWVLNAATCLVFLASQGVTQEPQAPKGLDAEQSLPSRYEYVVQDMLKYCQPRKGCWVDLGAGQGQVALELIAATGNPVVMVDPDTEAMAKGLAAAREKHVEDRLFAVTGCAESLPFPDNSVDFVASRGSIFFWDDPVKGLQEVRRVLRPGGKAYIGGGAGSGYPASAVAELIRTRQARLQGDEAERWQRFVALREPGQMQQWAADAGLEEFEVLGQGAISADDPHVGQGVWLMFEKKPARIPVILDTDIGGDIDDTWALALLLKSPELDVKLVVSDMGDTVYRAKIIAKMLETAKRTDIPIGIGVRQTEDAGPQAPWVADYNLEQFPGTVHQDGVAALIDTIMNAPAPMTLICIGPMPNIKVALEREPRIAQRARFVGMHGSVRLGYGGKSTPDPEWNVVGDVAAARSVFTAQWPMTITPLDTCGLVTLSGQKYRRIADATDPLTRAVIENYRIWRKAGDPNATDTEEASSVLFDTVAIYLAFAQELVTLEELPLVVTDDGHTRIDPQGKQVTCAMAWKDLARFEDFLVDRLTGTP
;
A
#
# COMPACT_ATOMS: atom_id res chain seq x y z
N MET A 1 -5.07 -32.40 -24.38
CA MET A 1 -4.51 -31.96 -23.07
C MET A 1 -3.41 -30.94 -23.34
N LYS A 2 -3.62 -29.72 -22.83
CA LYS A 2 -2.67 -28.62 -22.57
C LYS A 2 -1.72 -28.17 -23.70
N THR A 3 -2.03 -27.03 -24.29
CA THR A 3 -1.05 -26.11 -24.89
C THR A 3 -1.41 -24.67 -24.50
N ARG A 4 -0.38 -23.91 -24.12
CA ARG A 4 -0.37 -22.53 -23.66
C ARG A 4 -0.91 -21.58 -24.75
N CYS A 5 -1.82 -20.67 -24.41
CA CYS A 5 -2.20 -19.55 -25.27
C CYS A 5 -1.64 -18.25 -24.71
N TRP A 6 -0.65 -17.71 -25.41
CA TRP A 6 -0.31 -16.29 -25.39
C TRP A 6 -1.35 -15.55 -26.24
N VAL A 7 -2.06 -14.58 -25.68
CA VAL A 7 -2.98 -13.73 -26.46
C VAL A 7 -2.28 -12.39 -26.72
N LEU A 8 -1.69 -12.31 -27.92
CA LEU A 8 -1.32 -11.07 -28.60
C LEU A 8 -2.62 -10.42 -29.12
N TRP A 9 -2.88 -9.16 -28.77
CA TRP A 9 -3.89 -8.36 -29.46
C TRP A 9 -3.27 -7.72 -30.69
N VAL A 10 -3.62 -8.23 -31.87
CA VAL A 10 -3.41 -7.58 -33.17
C VAL A 10 -4.76 -7.05 -33.63
N LEU A 11 -4.84 -5.73 -33.79
CA LEU A 11 -5.90 -5.02 -34.50
C LEU A 11 -6.02 -5.54 -35.93
N ASN A 12 -7.22 -5.94 -36.35
CA ASN A 12 -7.67 -5.68 -37.71
C ASN A 12 -9.19 -5.69 -37.88
N ALA A 13 -9.66 -4.54 -38.38
CA ALA A 13 -10.79 -4.24 -39.25
C ALA A 13 -12.10 -5.08 -39.24
N ALA A 14 -13.19 -4.30 -39.16
CA ALA A 14 -14.48 -4.49 -39.80
C ALA A 14 -15.39 -5.59 -39.25
N THR A 15 -16.48 -5.18 -38.58
CA THR A 15 -17.87 -5.29 -39.08
C THR A 15 -18.81 -4.63 -38.07
N CYS A 16 -19.63 -3.68 -38.56
CA CYS A 16 -20.76 -3.10 -37.82
C CYS A 16 -21.78 -4.18 -37.45
N LEU A 17 -22.18 -4.26 -36.18
CA LEU A 17 -23.41 -4.92 -35.75
C LEU A 17 -24.07 -4.07 -34.66
N VAL A 18 -25.00 -3.23 -35.11
CA VAL A 18 -25.94 -2.48 -34.27
C VAL A 18 -27.04 -3.46 -33.86
N PHE A 19 -27.17 -3.75 -32.56
CA PHE A 19 -28.37 -4.38 -32.02
C PHE A 19 -29.32 -3.29 -31.52
N LEU A 20 -30.46 -3.18 -32.21
CA LEU A 20 -31.61 -2.37 -31.80
C LEU A 20 -32.26 -3.00 -30.56
N ALA A 21 -32.26 -2.28 -29.44
CA ALA A 21 -33.18 -2.52 -28.33
C ALA A 21 -34.19 -1.37 -28.26
N SER A 22 -35.46 -1.75 -28.13
CA SER A 22 -36.66 -0.94 -28.25
C SER A 22 -36.80 0.17 -27.22
N GLN A 23 -37.42 1.26 -27.65
CA GLN A 23 -37.65 2.51 -26.94
C GLN A 23 -38.53 2.37 -25.68
N GLY A 24 -38.06 2.95 -24.59
CA GLY A 24 -38.87 3.55 -23.53
C GLY A 24 -38.51 5.03 -23.44
N VAL A 25 -39.45 5.91 -23.77
CA VAL A 25 -39.25 7.36 -23.82
C VAL A 25 -39.40 7.92 -22.40
N THR A 26 -38.30 8.40 -21.82
CA THR A 26 -38.29 9.44 -20.79
C THR A 26 -37.39 10.56 -21.29
N GLN A 27 -37.98 11.71 -21.65
CA GLN A 27 -37.24 12.87 -22.11
C GLN A 27 -36.43 13.46 -20.96
N GLU A 28 -35.10 13.38 -21.05
CA GLU A 28 -34.19 14.17 -20.23
C GLU A 28 -34.09 15.62 -20.76
N PRO A 29 -34.00 16.63 -19.88
CA PRO A 29 -33.93 18.03 -20.28
C PRO A 29 -32.55 18.38 -20.86
N GLN A 30 -32.52 18.75 -22.14
CA GLN A 30 -31.32 19.26 -22.83
C GLN A 30 -30.98 20.70 -22.40
N ALA A 31 -29.69 21.03 -22.39
CA ALA A 31 -29.20 22.39 -22.16
C ALA A 31 -29.65 23.34 -23.29
N PRO A 32 -30.06 24.59 -22.98
CA PRO A 32 -30.55 25.53 -24.00
C PRO A 32 -29.47 25.90 -25.02
N LYS A 33 -29.83 25.97 -26.31
CA LYS A 33 -28.96 26.43 -27.40
C LYS A 33 -29.24 27.89 -27.80
N GLY A 34 -28.15 28.64 -28.00
CA GLY A 34 -28.10 29.79 -28.91
C GLY A 34 -27.72 31.13 -28.28
N LEU A 35 -26.55 31.66 -28.66
CA LEU A 35 -26.33 33.00 -29.25
C LEU A 35 -24.82 33.25 -29.39
N ASP A 36 -24.35 33.30 -30.63
CA ASP A 36 -23.01 33.72 -31.04
C ASP A 36 -22.91 35.25 -31.04
N ALA A 37 -22.00 35.81 -30.24
CA ALA A 37 -21.16 36.99 -30.55
C ALA A 37 -20.48 37.49 -29.27
N GLU A 38 -19.17 37.23 -29.10
CA GLU A 38 -18.18 38.05 -28.37
C GLU A 38 -16.90 37.22 -28.23
N GLN A 39 -15.73 37.88 -28.23
CA GLN A 39 -14.37 37.31 -28.28
C GLN A 39 -14.27 35.87 -27.74
N SER A 40 -13.89 34.91 -28.59
CA SER A 40 -13.82 33.50 -28.17
C SER A 40 -12.87 33.38 -26.98
N LEU A 41 -13.43 33.19 -25.79
CA LEU A 41 -12.64 32.99 -24.59
C LEU A 41 -11.64 31.85 -24.83
N PRO A 42 -10.42 31.91 -24.25
CA PRO A 42 -9.47 30.81 -24.37
C PRO A 42 -10.08 29.48 -23.97
N SER A 43 -9.62 28.39 -24.58
CA SER A 43 -10.08 27.05 -24.19
C SER A 43 -9.72 26.78 -22.73
N ARG A 44 -10.70 26.44 -21.89
CA ARG A 44 -10.45 26.05 -20.49
C ARG A 44 -9.74 24.71 -20.37
N TYR A 45 -9.87 23.84 -21.37
CA TYR A 45 -9.40 22.47 -21.32
C TYR A 45 -7.88 22.40 -21.23
N GLU A 46 -7.18 23.25 -21.99
CA GLU A 46 -5.71 23.33 -21.96
C GLU A 46 -5.18 23.61 -20.55
N TYR A 47 -5.75 24.62 -19.86
CA TYR A 47 -5.31 24.99 -18.51
C TYR A 47 -5.62 23.92 -17.46
N VAL A 48 -6.75 23.22 -17.61
CA VAL A 48 -7.09 22.09 -16.73
C VAL A 48 -6.12 20.93 -16.96
N VAL A 49 -5.76 20.65 -18.22
CA VAL A 49 -4.77 19.61 -18.55
C VAL A 49 -3.39 19.98 -18.02
N GLN A 50 -2.98 21.24 -18.10
CA GLN A 50 -1.72 21.70 -17.50
C GLN A 50 -1.69 21.44 -15.99
N ASP A 51 -2.78 21.71 -15.28
CA ASP A 51 -2.91 21.40 -13.85
C ASP A 51 -2.86 19.89 -13.59
N MET A 52 -3.64 19.09 -14.33
CA MET A 52 -3.63 17.64 -14.22
C MET A 52 -2.21 17.08 -14.35
N LEU A 53 -1.45 17.54 -15.35
CA LEU A 53 -0.07 17.10 -15.58
C LEU A 53 0.89 17.61 -14.51
N LYS A 54 0.73 18.86 -14.05
CA LYS A 54 1.56 19.48 -13.01
C LYS A 54 1.37 18.81 -11.65
N TYR A 55 0.14 18.63 -11.21
CA TYR A 55 -0.19 18.14 -9.87
C TYR A 55 -0.14 16.62 -9.78
N CYS A 56 -0.62 15.91 -10.81
CA CYS A 56 -0.62 14.44 -10.76
C CYS A 56 0.70 13.84 -11.26
N GLN A 57 1.37 14.46 -12.24
CA GLN A 57 2.55 13.87 -12.91
C GLN A 57 2.32 12.40 -13.29
N PRO A 58 1.23 12.07 -14.00
CA PRO A 58 0.82 10.69 -14.22
C PRO A 58 1.85 9.91 -15.05
N ARG A 59 2.05 8.64 -14.70
CA ARG A 59 2.85 7.71 -15.51
C ARG A 59 2.14 7.46 -16.84
N LYS A 60 2.90 7.32 -17.92
CA LYS A 60 2.35 6.90 -19.23
C LYS A 60 1.72 5.50 -19.11
N GLY A 61 0.66 5.27 -19.88
CA GLY A 61 -0.07 4.01 -19.87
C GLY A 61 -1.55 4.19 -20.19
N CYS A 62 -2.42 3.51 -19.45
CA CYS A 62 -3.87 3.58 -19.63
C CYS A 62 -4.43 4.80 -18.88
N TRP A 63 -4.78 5.86 -19.63
CA TRP A 63 -5.43 7.06 -19.08
C TRP A 63 -6.90 7.06 -19.46
N VAL A 64 -7.75 7.46 -18.52
CA VAL A 64 -9.20 7.52 -18.70
C VAL A 64 -9.69 8.95 -18.56
N ASP A 65 -10.47 9.43 -19.53
CA ASP A 65 -11.28 10.64 -19.44
C ASP A 65 -12.71 10.23 -19.09
N LEU A 66 -13.13 10.46 -17.84
CA LEU A 66 -14.39 10.00 -17.28
C LEU A 66 -15.48 11.08 -17.36
N GLY A 67 -16.56 10.77 -18.08
CA GLY A 67 -17.54 11.75 -18.55
C GLY A 67 -16.94 12.65 -19.63
N ALA A 68 -16.29 12.01 -20.61
CA ALA A 68 -15.49 12.67 -21.64
C ALA A 68 -16.33 13.57 -22.58
N GLY A 69 -17.63 13.30 -22.74
CA GLY A 69 -18.47 13.93 -23.75
C GLY A 69 -17.86 13.81 -25.15
N GLN A 70 -17.39 14.93 -25.70
CA GLN A 70 -16.75 14.98 -27.02
C GLN A 70 -15.22 14.85 -26.96
N GLY A 71 -14.66 14.47 -25.81
CA GLY A 71 -13.23 14.22 -25.63
C GLY A 71 -12.38 15.48 -25.56
N GLN A 72 -12.94 16.61 -25.09
CA GLN A 72 -12.17 17.86 -25.04
C GLN A 72 -10.99 17.79 -24.07
N VAL A 73 -11.10 17.03 -22.97
CA VAL A 73 -9.95 16.79 -22.07
C VAL A 73 -9.02 15.74 -22.68
N ALA A 74 -9.57 14.63 -23.17
CA ALA A 74 -8.79 13.56 -23.80
C ALA A 74 -7.89 14.06 -24.95
N LEU A 75 -8.43 14.89 -25.86
CA LEU A 75 -7.67 15.42 -27.00
C LEU A 75 -6.53 16.35 -26.56
N GLU A 76 -6.74 17.17 -25.54
CA GLU A 76 -5.70 18.05 -24.98
C GLU A 76 -4.62 17.24 -24.22
N LEU A 77 -5.00 16.18 -23.50
CA LEU A 77 -4.05 15.25 -22.88
C LEU A 77 -3.18 14.54 -23.92
N ILE A 78 -3.78 14.08 -25.02
CA ILE A 78 -3.05 13.45 -26.15
C ILE A 78 -2.10 14.47 -26.78
N ALA A 79 -2.56 15.69 -27.04
CA ALA A 79 -1.73 16.75 -27.65
C ALA A 79 -0.52 17.11 -26.77
N ALA A 80 -0.71 17.22 -25.46
CA ALA A 80 0.34 17.61 -24.53
C ALA A 80 1.39 16.51 -24.27
N THR A 81 1.02 15.23 -24.39
CA THR A 81 1.86 14.11 -23.86
C THR A 81 2.15 13.01 -24.88
N GLY A 82 1.34 12.93 -25.92
CA GLY A 82 1.28 11.81 -26.85
C GLY A 82 0.76 10.50 -26.23
N ASN A 83 0.31 10.47 -24.98
CA ASN A 83 -0.21 9.27 -24.35
C ASN A 83 -1.62 8.94 -24.88
N PRO A 84 -1.96 7.67 -25.12
CA PRO A 84 -3.33 7.28 -25.47
C PRO A 84 -4.32 7.55 -24.33
N VAL A 85 -5.56 7.90 -24.67
CA VAL A 85 -6.63 8.16 -23.70
C VAL A 85 -7.89 7.39 -24.10
N VAL A 86 -8.53 6.78 -23.11
CA VAL A 86 -9.84 6.12 -23.24
C VAL A 86 -10.91 7.07 -22.71
N MET A 87 -11.83 7.47 -23.58
CA MET A 87 -13.05 8.17 -23.20
C MET A 87 -14.04 7.17 -22.61
N VAL A 88 -14.63 7.53 -21.47
CA VAL A 88 -15.76 6.82 -20.88
C VAL A 88 -16.91 7.79 -20.70
N ASP A 89 -18.03 7.50 -21.35
CA ASP A 89 -19.25 8.29 -21.28
C ASP A 89 -20.48 7.43 -21.63
N PRO A 90 -21.65 7.64 -21.00
CA PRO A 90 -22.89 7.04 -21.48
C PRO A 90 -23.36 7.61 -22.83
N ASP A 91 -23.02 8.86 -23.17
CA ASP A 91 -23.42 9.53 -24.42
C ASP A 91 -22.52 9.09 -25.59
N THR A 92 -22.96 8.04 -26.27
CA THR A 92 -22.28 7.50 -27.46
C THR A 92 -22.23 8.47 -28.64
N GLU A 93 -23.18 9.39 -28.77
CA GLU A 93 -23.21 10.36 -29.87
C GLU A 93 -22.17 11.47 -29.64
N ALA A 94 -21.99 11.91 -28.40
CA ALA A 94 -20.94 12.85 -28.04
C ALA A 94 -19.55 12.24 -28.28
N MET A 95 -19.32 11.00 -27.83
CA MET A 95 -18.04 10.32 -28.05
C MET A 95 -17.75 10.12 -29.54
N ALA A 96 -18.77 9.83 -30.36
CA ALA A 96 -18.61 9.70 -31.82
C ALA A 96 -18.10 11.00 -32.47
N LYS A 97 -18.55 12.17 -31.99
CA LYS A 97 -18.03 13.49 -32.43
C LYS A 97 -16.58 13.68 -32.01
N GLY A 98 -16.22 13.24 -30.79
CA GLY A 98 -14.82 13.26 -30.33
C GLY A 98 -13.90 12.39 -31.20
N LEU A 99 -14.33 11.19 -31.56
CA LEU A 99 -13.59 10.31 -32.48
C LEU A 99 -13.46 10.91 -33.89
N ALA A 100 -14.46 11.64 -34.38
CA ALA A 100 -14.36 12.38 -35.63
C ALA A 100 -13.31 13.50 -35.55
N ALA A 101 -13.33 14.29 -34.47
CA ALA A 101 -12.33 15.33 -34.22
C ALA A 101 -10.90 14.76 -34.07
N ALA A 102 -10.75 13.57 -33.49
CA ALA A 102 -9.46 12.88 -33.43
C ALA A 102 -8.90 12.55 -34.82
N ARG A 103 -9.75 12.12 -35.76
CA ARG A 103 -9.36 11.86 -37.16
C ARG A 103 -8.94 13.13 -37.89
N GLU A 104 -9.67 14.23 -37.69
CA GLU A 104 -9.32 15.54 -38.25
C GLU A 104 -7.97 16.05 -37.72
N LYS A 105 -7.63 15.70 -36.47
CA LYS A 105 -6.36 16.02 -35.82
C LYS A 105 -5.26 14.97 -36.03
N HIS A 106 -5.53 13.89 -36.78
CA HIS A 106 -4.60 12.77 -37.01
C HIS A 106 -4.08 12.09 -35.73
N VAL A 107 -4.95 11.88 -34.75
CA VAL A 107 -4.66 11.21 -33.46
C VAL A 107 -5.62 10.06 -33.16
N GLU A 108 -6.28 9.51 -34.18
CA GLU A 108 -7.24 8.42 -34.07
C GLU A 108 -6.64 7.10 -33.56
N ASP A 109 -5.32 6.93 -33.60
CA ASP A 109 -4.59 5.80 -33.01
C ASP A 109 -4.43 5.92 -31.48
N ARG A 110 -4.81 7.06 -30.90
CA ARG A 110 -4.59 7.39 -29.49
C ARG A 110 -5.85 7.74 -28.72
N LEU A 111 -6.99 7.93 -29.38
CA LEU A 111 -8.27 8.17 -28.72
C LEU A 111 -9.20 6.97 -28.90
N PHE A 112 -9.57 6.35 -27.78
CA PHE A 112 -10.49 5.22 -27.75
C PHE A 112 -11.77 5.60 -27.00
N ALA A 113 -12.89 4.95 -27.31
CA ALA A 113 -14.17 5.21 -26.65
C ALA A 113 -14.74 3.92 -26.08
N VAL A 114 -15.22 3.98 -24.83
CA VAL A 114 -15.89 2.88 -24.14
C VAL A 114 -17.15 3.43 -23.49
N THR A 115 -18.31 2.84 -23.79
CA THR A 115 -19.57 3.23 -23.13
C THR A 115 -19.57 2.73 -21.70
N GLY A 116 -19.86 3.63 -20.75
CA GLY A 116 -19.92 3.30 -19.32
C GLY A 116 -20.28 4.51 -18.46
N CYS A 117 -20.64 4.27 -17.20
CA CYS A 117 -20.90 5.31 -16.20
C CYS A 117 -19.87 5.25 -15.08
N ALA A 118 -19.80 6.30 -14.25
CA ALA A 118 -18.80 6.40 -13.19
C ALA A 118 -19.01 5.34 -12.10
N GLU A 119 -20.25 4.97 -11.83
CA GLU A 119 -20.69 4.04 -10.79
C GLU A 119 -20.43 2.57 -11.14
N SER A 120 -20.02 2.28 -12.37
CA SER A 120 -19.62 0.93 -12.81
C SER A 120 -18.66 1.03 -13.98
N LEU A 121 -17.38 1.22 -13.67
CA LEU A 121 -16.35 1.41 -14.68
C LEU A 121 -16.00 0.07 -15.36
N PRO A 122 -15.98 -0.01 -16.70
CA PRO A 122 -15.74 -1.24 -17.45
C PRO A 122 -14.25 -1.61 -17.53
N PHE A 123 -13.52 -1.45 -16.41
CA PHE A 123 -12.11 -1.79 -16.29
C PHE A 123 -11.88 -2.75 -15.11
N PRO A 124 -10.91 -3.69 -15.22
CA PRO A 124 -10.47 -4.49 -14.09
C PRO A 124 -9.86 -3.64 -12.98
N ASP A 125 -9.79 -4.20 -11.79
CA ASP A 125 -9.07 -3.62 -10.67
C ASP A 125 -7.60 -3.35 -11.05
N ASN A 126 -7.05 -2.25 -10.58
CA ASN A 126 -5.63 -1.92 -10.74
C ASN A 126 -5.11 -1.85 -12.19
N SER A 127 -5.95 -1.44 -13.15
CA SER A 127 -5.62 -1.42 -14.58
C SER A 127 -5.35 -0.03 -15.17
N VAL A 128 -5.77 1.04 -14.48
CA VAL A 128 -5.71 2.43 -14.96
C VAL A 128 -4.58 3.20 -14.27
N ASP A 129 -3.75 3.93 -15.03
CA ASP A 129 -2.67 4.78 -14.49
C ASP A 129 -3.19 6.13 -13.98
N PHE A 130 -4.15 6.70 -14.70
CA PHE A 130 -4.63 8.04 -14.46
C PHE A 130 -6.10 8.19 -14.86
N VAL A 131 -6.89 8.80 -13.98
CA VAL A 131 -8.28 9.18 -14.27
C VAL A 131 -8.40 10.70 -14.26
N ALA A 132 -8.75 11.28 -15.39
CA ALA A 132 -9.15 12.67 -15.53
C ALA A 132 -10.68 12.74 -15.60
N SER A 133 -11.28 13.72 -14.93
CA SER A 133 -12.69 14.04 -15.11
C SER A 133 -12.91 15.53 -14.95
N ARG A 134 -13.44 16.15 -16.00
CA ARG A 134 -13.80 17.57 -15.97
C ARG A 134 -15.31 17.75 -16.12
N GLY A 135 -15.95 17.99 -15.00
CA GLY A 135 -17.30 18.50 -14.87
C GLY A 135 -18.36 17.43 -14.77
N SER A 136 -18.02 16.15 -14.92
CA SER A 136 -18.99 15.05 -14.92
C SER A 136 -19.42 14.61 -13.53
N ILE A 137 -18.58 14.73 -12.50
CA ILE A 137 -18.91 14.33 -11.11
C ILE A 137 -20.20 14.97 -10.57
N PHE A 138 -20.53 16.18 -11.02
CA PHE A 138 -21.76 16.89 -10.63
C PHE A 138 -23.03 16.37 -11.30
N PHE A 139 -22.90 15.37 -12.17
CA PHE A 139 -23.97 14.68 -12.89
C PHE A 139 -23.99 13.18 -12.61
N TRP A 140 -23.11 12.67 -11.73
CA TRP A 140 -23.16 11.28 -11.31
C TRP A 140 -24.37 11.07 -10.40
N ASP A 141 -25.02 9.91 -10.54
CA ASP A 141 -26.16 9.54 -9.70
C ASP A 141 -25.69 9.27 -8.27
N ASP A 142 -24.50 8.68 -8.13
CA ASP A 142 -23.85 8.39 -6.86
C ASP A 142 -22.36 8.77 -6.92
N PRO A 143 -22.01 10.01 -6.52
CA PRO A 143 -20.63 10.49 -6.49
C PRO A 143 -19.71 9.62 -5.64
N VAL A 144 -20.23 9.07 -4.53
CA VAL A 144 -19.46 8.24 -3.59
C VAL A 144 -19.09 6.93 -4.26
N LYS A 145 -20.06 6.24 -4.86
CA LYS A 145 -19.81 5.00 -5.61
C LYS A 145 -18.91 5.22 -6.82
N GLY A 146 -19.08 6.34 -7.53
CA GLY A 146 -18.20 6.70 -8.64
C GLY A 146 -16.74 6.87 -8.20
N LEU A 147 -16.49 7.53 -7.06
CA LEU A 147 -15.14 7.65 -6.50
C LEU A 147 -14.57 6.31 -6.03
N GLN A 148 -15.41 5.41 -5.49
CA GLN A 148 -15.01 4.05 -5.15
C GLN A 148 -14.57 3.26 -6.40
N GLU A 149 -15.30 3.36 -7.51
CA GLU A 149 -14.94 2.74 -8.78
C GLU A 149 -13.65 3.32 -9.36
N VAL A 150 -13.47 4.65 -9.31
CA VAL A 150 -12.21 5.31 -9.70
C VAL A 150 -11.05 4.73 -8.89
N ARG A 151 -11.18 4.65 -7.56
CA ARG A 151 -10.16 4.02 -6.69
C ARG A 151 -9.96 2.55 -7.06
N ARG A 152 -11.01 1.80 -7.37
CA ARG A 152 -10.91 0.37 -7.74
C ARG A 152 -10.05 0.17 -8.99
N VAL A 153 -10.34 0.92 -10.07
CA VAL A 153 -9.67 0.73 -11.36
C VAL A 153 -8.25 1.30 -11.39
N LEU A 154 -7.94 2.34 -10.59
CA LEU A 154 -6.59 2.85 -10.48
C LEU A 154 -5.63 1.75 -10.00
N ARG A 155 -4.45 1.67 -10.62
CA ARG A 155 -3.33 0.87 -10.10
C ARG A 155 -2.75 1.52 -8.84
N PRO A 156 -2.04 0.77 -7.97
CA PRO A 156 -1.21 1.37 -6.93
C PRO A 156 -0.25 2.42 -7.50
N GLY A 157 -0.22 3.61 -6.89
CA GLY A 157 0.50 4.80 -7.36
C GLY A 157 -0.19 5.55 -8.51
N GLY A 158 -1.32 5.04 -9.02
CA GLY A 158 -2.16 5.73 -9.98
C GLY A 158 -2.93 6.87 -9.32
N LYS A 159 -3.24 7.92 -10.09
CA LYS A 159 -3.83 9.16 -9.56
C LYS A 159 -5.13 9.52 -10.27
N ALA A 160 -5.98 10.26 -9.58
CA ALA A 160 -7.18 10.86 -10.14
C ALA A 160 -7.17 12.38 -9.95
N TYR A 161 -7.73 13.08 -10.94
CA TYR A 161 -8.01 14.52 -10.88
C TYR A 161 -9.42 14.77 -11.40
N ILE A 162 -10.35 15.04 -10.49
CA ILE A 162 -11.79 15.01 -10.74
C ILE A 162 -12.41 16.29 -10.19
N GLY A 163 -13.18 17.00 -10.99
CA GLY A 163 -13.84 18.21 -10.51
C GLY A 163 -14.38 19.04 -11.65
N GLY A 164 -14.49 20.35 -11.47
CA GLY A 164 -14.87 21.20 -12.60
C GLY A 164 -14.71 22.69 -12.37
N GLY A 165 -14.44 23.37 -13.49
CA GLY A 165 -14.18 24.79 -13.53
C GLY A 165 -13.21 25.13 -14.65
N ALA A 166 -12.33 26.09 -14.36
CA ALA A 166 -11.17 26.42 -15.18
C ALA A 166 -9.89 25.89 -14.49
N GLY A 167 -8.74 25.89 -15.17
CA GLY A 167 -7.46 25.55 -14.53
C GLY A 167 -6.79 26.76 -13.87
N SER A 168 -5.75 26.53 -13.06
CA SER A 168 -5.05 27.48 -12.21
C SER A 168 -4.45 28.67 -12.98
N GLY A 169 -4.14 28.44 -14.26
CA GLY A 169 -3.55 29.44 -15.17
C GLY A 169 -4.56 30.19 -16.04
N TYR A 170 -5.86 29.93 -15.90
CA TYR A 170 -6.87 30.52 -16.79
C TYR A 170 -6.96 32.05 -16.61
N PRO A 171 -6.95 32.86 -17.70
CA PRO A 171 -6.79 34.31 -17.60
C PRO A 171 -7.86 35.00 -16.74
N ALA A 172 -7.45 35.92 -15.88
CA ALA A 172 -8.34 36.64 -14.96
C ALA A 172 -9.47 37.40 -15.69
N SER A 173 -9.17 37.99 -16.85
CA SER A 173 -10.20 38.64 -17.69
C SER A 173 -11.26 37.65 -18.20
N ALA A 174 -10.85 36.45 -18.57
CA ALA A 174 -11.76 35.39 -19.00
C ALA A 174 -12.57 34.81 -17.83
N VAL A 175 -12.00 34.74 -16.63
CA VAL A 175 -12.73 34.38 -15.41
C VAL A 175 -13.81 35.42 -15.10
N ALA A 176 -13.47 36.71 -15.14
CA ALA A 176 -14.41 37.80 -14.89
C ALA A 176 -15.62 37.75 -15.85
N GLU A 177 -15.38 37.42 -17.12
CA GLU A 177 -16.45 37.30 -18.11
C GLU A 177 -17.34 36.07 -17.87
N LEU A 178 -16.75 34.95 -17.42
CA LEU A 178 -17.53 33.78 -17.00
C LEU A 178 -18.40 34.08 -15.77
N ILE A 179 -17.88 34.84 -14.80
CA ILE A 179 -18.65 35.30 -13.63
C ILE A 179 -19.84 36.15 -14.10
N ARG A 180 -19.59 37.16 -14.93
CA ARG A 180 -20.63 38.06 -15.46
C ARG A 180 -21.74 37.28 -16.17
N THR A 181 -21.35 36.39 -17.08
CA THR A 181 -22.30 35.54 -17.82
C THR A 181 -23.11 34.64 -16.89
N ARG A 182 -22.49 34.10 -15.84
CA ARG A 182 -23.15 33.24 -14.87
C ARG A 182 -24.11 34.01 -13.96
N GLN A 183 -23.73 35.21 -13.50
CA GLN A 183 -24.61 36.09 -12.73
C GLN A 183 -25.88 36.44 -13.51
N ALA A 184 -25.77 36.67 -14.83
CA ALA A 184 -26.95 36.90 -15.68
C ALA A 184 -27.89 35.67 -15.74
N ARG A 185 -27.35 34.44 -15.69
CA ARG A 185 -28.13 33.19 -15.70
C ARG A 185 -28.73 32.81 -14.34
N LEU A 186 -28.17 33.34 -13.25
CA LEU A 186 -28.76 33.22 -11.91
C LEU A 186 -29.99 34.12 -11.74
N GLN A 187 -30.36 34.87 -12.78
CA GLN A 187 -31.57 35.66 -12.86
C GLN A 187 -32.50 35.01 -13.91
N GLY A 188 -33.80 34.95 -13.63
CA GLY A 188 -34.82 34.35 -14.50
C GLY A 188 -35.33 32.97 -14.06
N ASP A 189 -36.15 32.34 -14.89
CA ASP A 189 -36.96 31.16 -14.53
C ASP A 189 -36.14 29.90 -14.16
N GLU A 190 -34.87 29.82 -14.58
CA GLU A 190 -33.96 28.70 -14.27
C GLU A 190 -33.05 28.97 -13.05
N ALA A 191 -33.17 30.12 -12.40
CA ALA A 191 -32.24 30.57 -11.35
C ALA A 191 -32.06 29.56 -10.21
N GLU A 192 -33.15 28.98 -9.69
CA GLU A 192 -33.10 28.01 -8.60
C GLU A 192 -32.30 26.74 -8.98
N ARG A 193 -32.45 26.26 -10.21
CA ARG A 193 -31.71 25.09 -10.71
C ARG A 193 -30.21 25.40 -10.79
N TRP A 194 -29.86 26.58 -11.27
CA TRP A 194 -28.47 27.04 -11.33
C TRP A 194 -27.85 27.25 -9.95
N GLN A 195 -28.60 27.76 -8.98
CA GLN A 195 -28.16 27.91 -7.59
C GLN A 195 -27.84 26.54 -6.95
N ARG A 196 -28.73 25.55 -7.12
CA ARG A 196 -28.48 24.18 -6.64
C ARG A 196 -27.23 23.57 -7.29
N PHE A 197 -27.04 23.78 -8.58
CA PHE A 197 -25.87 23.28 -9.31
C PHE A 197 -24.55 23.97 -8.88
N VAL A 198 -24.61 25.24 -8.48
CA VAL A 198 -23.47 25.96 -7.91
C VAL A 198 -23.14 25.41 -6.52
N ALA A 199 -24.14 25.16 -5.68
CA ALA A 199 -23.95 24.61 -4.33
C ALA A 199 -23.28 23.22 -4.33
N LEU A 200 -23.50 22.40 -5.36
CA LEU A 200 -22.81 21.10 -5.52
C LEU A 200 -21.30 21.23 -5.77
N ARG A 201 -20.82 22.42 -6.14
CA ARG A 201 -19.43 22.68 -6.48
C ARG A 201 -18.68 23.32 -5.32
N GLU A 202 -19.14 23.17 -4.09
CA GLU A 202 -18.45 23.67 -2.91
C GLU A 202 -17.32 22.71 -2.49
N PRO A 203 -16.16 23.20 -2.02
CA PRO A 203 -15.07 22.35 -1.54
C PRO A 203 -15.50 21.37 -0.44
N GLY A 204 -16.36 21.82 0.48
CA GLY A 204 -16.88 20.97 1.56
C GLY A 204 -17.69 19.77 1.04
N GLN A 205 -18.41 19.92 -0.07
CA GLN A 205 -19.15 18.82 -0.69
C GLN A 205 -18.20 17.77 -1.28
N MET A 206 -17.12 18.21 -1.94
CA MET A 206 -16.10 17.31 -2.48
C MET A 206 -15.35 16.57 -1.37
N GLN A 207 -15.06 17.24 -0.25
CA GLN A 207 -14.47 16.62 0.95
C GLN A 207 -15.38 15.53 1.52
N GLN A 208 -16.68 15.81 1.62
CA GLN A 208 -17.66 14.85 2.12
C GLN A 208 -17.74 13.61 1.22
N TRP A 209 -17.88 13.78 -0.10
CA TRP A 209 -17.92 12.64 -1.03
C TRP A 209 -16.65 11.79 -0.99
N ALA A 210 -15.47 12.42 -0.88
CA ALA A 210 -14.21 11.72 -0.76
C ALA A 210 -14.10 10.91 0.55
N ALA A 211 -14.53 11.49 1.67
CA ALA A 211 -14.54 10.83 2.97
C ALA A 211 -15.52 9.65 2.98
N ASP A 212 -16.75 9.83 2.47
CA ASP A 212 -17.76 8.77 2.38
C ASP A 212 -17.35 7.65 1.42
N ALA A 213 -16.53 7.96 0.41
CA ALA A 213 -15.92 6.98 -0.49
C ALA A 213 -14.76 6.21 0.16
N GLY A 214 -14.37 6.56 1.39
CA GLY A 214 -13.28 5.93 2.13
C GLY A 214 -11.89 6.26 1.59
N LEU A 215 -11.72 7.42 0.92
CA LEU A 215 -10.40 7.86 0.46
C LEU A 215 -9.54 8.30 1.67
N GLU A 216 -8.40 7.63 1.87
CA GLU A 216 -7.53 7.83 3.05
C GLU A 216 -6.70 9.12 2.97
N GLU A 217 -6.16 9.44 1.77
CA GLU A 217 -5.39 10.65 1.50
C GLU A 217 -5.90 11.29 0.21
N PHE A 218 -6.39 12.53 0.31
CA PHE A 218 -6.85 13.32 -0.82
C PHE A 218 -6.68 14.81 -0.57
N GLU A 219 -6.63 15.58 -1.65
CA GLU A 219 -6.61 17.05 -1.62
C GLU A 219 -7.82 17.60 -2.36
N VAL A 220 -8.46 18.62 -1.76
CA VAL A 220 -9.47 19.43 -2.45
C VAL A 220 -8.84 20.78 -2.76
N LEU A 221 -8.68 21.04 -4.06
CA LEU A 221 -8.10 22.26 -4.60
C LEU A 221 -9.20 23.20 -5.11
N GLY A 222 -8.90 24.49 -5.08
CA GLY A 222 -9.84 25.52 -5.47
C GLY A 222 -10.84 25.86 -4.37
N GLN A 223 -11.77 26.77 -4.68
CA GLN A 223 -12.66 27.40 -3.70
C GLN A 223 -14.11 27.38 -4.16
N GLY A 224 -14.42 26.55 -5.16
CA GLY A 224 -15.79 26.23 -5.51
C GLY A 224 -16.17 26.56 -6.95
N ALA A 225 -17.47 26.66 -7.22
CA ALA A 225 -17.93 27.27 -8.46
C ALA A 225 -17.29 28.66 -8.60
N ILE A 226 -16.91 29.05 -9.83
CA ILE A 226 -16.54 30.42 -10.20
C ILE A 226 -17.55 31.38 -9.52
N SER A 227 -17.13 31.98 -8.40
CA SER A 227 -18.00 32.64 -7.42
C SER A 227 -18.20 34.09 -7.82
N ALA A 228 -19.41 34.59 -7.59
CA ALA A 228 -19.83 35.96 -7.91
C ALA A 228 -19.21 37.02 -6.98
N ASP A 229 -18.74 36.64 -5.79
CA ASP A 229 -18.62 37.57 -4.66
C ASP A 229 -17.24 37.61 -3.98
N ASP A 230 -16.20 37.01 -4.55
CA ASP A 230 -14.84 37.12 -3.98
C ASP A 230 -13.76 37.39 -5.05
N PRO A 231 -13.04 38.53 -4.98
CA PRO A 231 -12.01 38.90 -5.95
C PRO A 231 -10.69 38.11 -5.83
N HIS A 232 -10.55 37.13 -4.92
CA HIS A 232 -9.30 36.33 -4.74
C HIS A 232 -9.49 34.80 -4.89
N VAL A 233 -10.51 34.32 -5.63
CA VAL A 233 -11.01 32.93 -5.50
C VAL A 233 -10.87 32.02 -6.73
N GLY A 234 -10.54 30.75 -6.44
CA GLY A 234 -10.22 29.58 -7.25
C GLY A 234 -10.92 29.37 -8.61
N GLN A 235 -10.11 29.00 -9.61
CA GLN A 235 -10.59 28.43 -10.86
C GLN A 235 -11.18 27.02 -10.60
N GLY A 236 -12.44 26.95 -10.17
CA GLY A 236 -13.15 25.68 -9.96
C GLY A 236 -12.91 24.99 -8.62
N VAL A 237 -13.40 23.76 -8.53
CA VAL A 237 -13.18 22.83 -7.42
C VAL A 237 -12.69 21.50 -7.97
N TRP A 238 -11.65 20.94 -7.36
CA TRP A 238 -10.98 19.75 -7.85
C TRP A 238 -10.59 18.84 -6.70
N LEU A 239 -10.96 17.57 -6.79
CA LEU A 239 -10.51 16.49 -5.93
C LEU A 239 -9.35 15.78 -6.62
N MET A 240 -8.22 15.70 -5.91
CA MET A 240 -7.05 14.93 -6.32
C MET A 240 -6.77 13.85 -5.29
N PHE A 241 -6.51 12.63 -5.74
CA PHE A 241 -6.04 11.56 -4.85
C PHE A 241 -5.16 10.56 -5.60
N GLU A 242 -4.37 9.81 -4.83
CA GLU A 242 -3.55 8.71 -5.30
C GLU A 242 -4.04 7.41 -4.67
N LYS A 243 -4.16 6.34 -5.45
CA LYS A 243 -4.38 5.02 -4.88
C LYS A 243 -3.08 4.52 -4.27
N LYS A 244 -2.97 4.57 -2.95
CA LYS A 244 -1.84 3.95 -2.24
C LYS A 244 -1.79 2.44 -2.51
N PRO A 245 -0.59 1.84 -2.53
CA PRO A 245 -0.47 0.39 -2.47
C PRO A 245 -1.24 -0.14 -1.26
N ALA A 246 -2.01 -1.22 -1.46
CA ALA A 246 -2.59 -1.92 -0.33
C ALA A 246 -1.45 -2.40 0.58
N ARG A 247 -1.52 -2.06 1.86
CA ARG A 247 -0.55 -2.56 2.84
C ARG A 247 -0.74 -4.05 3.02
N ILE A 248 0.36 -4.77 3.20
CA ILE A 248 0.36 -6.21 3.39
C ILE A 248 -0.01 -6.49 4.85
N PRO A 249 -1.13 -7.16 5.12
CA PRO A 249 -1.53 -7.42 6.49
C PRO A 249 -0.63 -8.52 7.08
N VAL A 250 -0.03 -8.22 8.23
CA VAL A 250 0.98 -9.08 8.87
C VAL A 250 0.64 -9.42 10.32
N ILE A 251 1.03 -10.62 10.74
CA ILE A 251 1.18 -10.99 12.15
C ILE A 251 2.66 -11.22 12.38
N LEU A 252 3.20 -10.66 13.47
CA LEU A 252 4.56 -10.96 13.92
C LEU A 252 4.49 -11.96 15.08
N ASP A 253 5.20 -13.08 14.96
CA ASP A 253 5.44 -14.06 16.02
C ASP A 253 6.94 -14.03 16.34
N THR A 254 7.29 -13.64 17.57
CA THR A 254 8.65 -13.20 17.93
C THR A 254 9.02 -13.63 19.34
N ASP A 255 10.24 -14.14 19.49
CA ASP A 255 10.84 -14.39 20.80
C ASP A 255 11.75 -13.22 21.22
N ILE A 256 11.24 -12.00 21.02
CA ILE A 256 11.85 -10.75 21.50
C ILE A 256 12.20 -10.83 22.99
N GLY A 257 13.40 -10.36 23.34
CA GLY A 257 13.93 -10.47 24.71
C GLY A 257 14.96 -11.59 24.89
N GLY A 258 15.16 -12.45 23.87
CA GLY A 258 16.22 -13.46 23.82
C GLY A 258 17.50 -12.88 23.25
N ASP A 259 17.63 -12.88 21.92
CA ASP A 259 18.59 -12.03 21.21
C ASP A 259 17.99 -10.60 21.09
N ILE A 260 18.81 -9.64 20.68
CA ILE A 260 18.41 -8.24 20.53
C ILE A 260 17.77 -7.96 19.17
N ASP A 261 18.05 -8.76 18.14
CA ASP A 261 17.67 -8.46 16.76
C ASP A 261 16.16 -8.49 16.51
N ASP A 262 15.36 -9.22 17.30
CA ASP A 262 13.89 -9.07 17.31
C ASP A 262 13.46 -7.62 17.61
N THR A 263 14.16 -6.94 18.55
CA THR A 263 13.85 -5.54 18.92
C THR A 263 14.12 -4.62 17.72
N TRP A 264 15.16 -4.90 16.94
CA TRP A 264 15.45 -4.20 15.68
C TRP A 264 14.40 -4.52 14.61
N ALA A 265 14.00 -5.78 14.48
CA ALA A 265 13.00 -6.23 13.53
C ALA A 265 11.62 -5.65 13.81
N LEU A 266 11.18 -5.59 15.08
CA LEU A 266 9.93 -4.94 15.47
C LEU A 266 9.98 -3.44 15.16
N ALA A 267 11.09 -2.76 15.43
CA ALA A 267 11.24 -1.34 15.11
C ALA A 267 11.19 -1.09 13.59
N LEU A 268 11.86 -1.93 12.79
CA LEU A 268 11.80 -1.90 11.34
C LEU A 268 10.36 -2.13 10.84
N LEU A 269 9.69 -3.16 11.36
CA LEU A 269 8.31 -3.51 11.04
C LEU A 269 7.36 -2.33 11.27
N LEU A 270 7.47 -1.66 12.42
CA LEU A 270 6.62 -0.51 12.76
C LEU A 270 6.91 0.72 11.90
N LYS A 271 8.10 0.81 11.31
CA LYS A 271 8.54 1.89 10.40
C LYS A 271 8.40 1.53 8.91
N SER A 272 7.85 0.35 8.59
CA SER A 272 7.58 -0.10 7.21
C SER A 272 6.13 0.22 6.80
N PRO A 273 5.89 1.26 5.97
CA PRO A 273 4.56 1.65 5.51
C PRO A 273 3.92 0.62 4.57
N GLU A 274 4.70 -0.31 4.02
CA GLU A 274 4.21 -1.42 3.21
C GLU A 274 3.43 -2.44 4.03
N LEU A 275 3.64 -2.47 5.36
CA LEU A 275 3.11 -3.50 6.25
C LEU A 275 2.01 -2.93 7.17
N ASP A 276 0.97 -3.72 7.35
CA ASP A 276 -0.18 -3.42 8.21
C ASP A 276 -0.25 -4.46 9.33
N VAL A 277 0.36 -4.14 10.46
CA VAL A 277 0.51 -5.06 11.60
C VAL A 277 -0.83 -5.25 12.29
N LYS A 278 -1.35 -6.48 12.23
CA LYS A 278 -2.64 -6.86 12.81
C LYS A 278 -2.54 -7.45 14.20
N LEU A 279 -1.39 -8.04 14.55
CA LEU A 279 -1.13 -8.68 15.83
C LEU A 279 0.38 -8.88 16.00
N VAL A 280 0.89 -8.71 17.23
CA VAL A 280 2.22 -9.19 17.62
C VAL A 280 2.06 -10.22 18.72
N VAL A 281 2.64 -11.41 18.55
CA VAL A 281 2.53 -12.53 19.49
C VAL A 281 3.91 -12.82 20.08
N SER A 282 4.01 -12.88 21.40
CA SER A 282 5.24 -13.31 22.07
C SER A 282 5.38 -14.83 21.99
N ASP A 283 6.55 -15.29 21.56
CA ASP A 283 6.86 -16.70 21.35
C ASP A 283 7.99 -17.17 22.29
N MET A 284 7.97 -18.46 22.65
CA MET A 284 9.01 -19.18 23.39
C MET A 284 9.34 -18.64 24.81
N GLY A 285 9.74 -19.52 25.74
CA GLY A 285 10.23 -19.10 27.05
C GLY A 285 9.18 -18.40 27.95
N ASP A 286 9.56 -17.29 28.58
CA ASP A 286 8.62 -16.44 29.35
C ASP A 286 7.88 -15.44 28.46
N THR A 287 6.78 -15.88 27.85
CA THR A 287 5.98 -15.08 26.91
C THR A 287 5.33 -13.84 27.54
N VAL A 288 5.17 -13.77 28.87
CA VAL A 288 4.65 -12.58 29.55
C VAL A 288 5.73 -11.50 29.62
N TYR A 289 6.97 -11.88 29.97
CA TYR A 289 8.12 -10.97 29.92
C TYR A 289 8.30 -10.38 28.52
N ARG A 290 8.23 -11.22 27.48
CA ARG A 290 8.36 -10.77 26.09
C ARG A 290 7.23 -9.84 25.68
N ALA A 291 6.00 -10.13 26.09
CA ALA A 291 4.85 -9.25 25.87
C ALA A 291 5.02 -7.87 26.49
N LYS A 292 5.70 -7.74 27.64
CA LYS A 292 6.06 -6.42 28.22
C LYS A 292 7.00 -5.63 27.31
N ILE A 293 7.98 -6.29 26.68
CA ILE A 293 8.88 -5.62 25.73
C ILE A 293 8.09 -5.14 24.50
N ILE A 294 7.25 -6.01 23.93
CA ILE A 294 6.37 -5.66 22.80
C ILE A 294 5.52 -4.43 23.16
N ALA A 295 4.85 -4.47 24.31
CA ALA A 295 3.96 -3.40 24.77
C ALA A 295 4.70 -2.06 24.93
N LYS A 296 5.85 -2.06 25.60
CA LYS A 296 6.66 -0.84 25.80
C LYS A 296 7.21 -0.30 24.47
N MET A 297 7.59 -1.16 23.52
CA MET A 297 7.98 -0.75 22.17
C MET A 297 6.81 -0.14 21.38
N LEU A 298 5.61 -0.75 21.44
CA LEU A 298 4.40 -0.24 20.79
C LEU A 298 3.96 1.11 21.35
N GLU A 299 4.01 1.30 22.67
CA GLU A 299 3.75 2.60 23.30
C GLU A 299 4.75 3.67 22.83
N THR A 300 6.03 3.32 22.79
CA THR A 300 7.09 4.23 22.33
C THR A 300 6.88 4.63 20.87
N ALA A 301 6.39 3.70 20.04
CA ALA A 301 6.04 3.94 18.64
C ALA A 301 4.69 4.64 18.45
N LYS A 302 3.91 4.87 19.51
CA LYS A 302 2.51 5.35 19.46
C LYS A 302 1.62 4.45 18.59
N ARG A 303 1.84 3.14 18.66
CA ARG A 303 1.11 2.11 17.91
C ARG A 303 0.35 1.16 18.84
N THR A 304 -0.29 1.71 19.88
CA THR A 304 -1.13 0.95 20.82
C THR A 304 -2.45 0.47 20.17
N ASP A 305 -2.69 0.82 18.91
CA ASP A 305 -3.73 0.23 18.06
C ASP A 305 -3.45 -1.24 17.71
N ILE A 306 -2.19 -1.68 17.79
CA ILE A 306 -1.80 -3.06 17.50
C ILE A 306 -2.06 -3.95 18.73
N PRO A 307 -2.89 -5.01 18.62
CA PRO A 307 -3.07 -5.99 19.68
C PRO A 307 -1.82 -6.81 19.95
N ILE A 308 -1.69 -7.29 21.19
CA ILE A 308 -0.62 -8.19 21.64
C ILE A 308 -1.23 -9.53 22.01
N GLY A 309 -0.62 -10.63 21.58
CA GLY A 309 -0.95 -11.98 22.03
C GLY A 309 0.14 -12.54 22.94
N ILE A 310 -0.23 -13.05 24.12
CA ILE A 310 0.70 -13.81 24.96
C ILE A 310 0.71 -15.25 24.47
N GLY A 311 1.84 -15.71 23.94
CA GLY A 311 1.97 -17.07 23.41
C GLY A 311 2.17 -18.14 24.47
N VAL A 312 2.53 -19.33 24.00
CA VAL A 312 2.73 -20.54 24.80
C VAL A 312 3.92 -20.36 25.74
N ARG A 313 3.62 -20.21 27.03
CA ARG A 313 4.62 -20.05 28.08
C ARG A 313 5.30 -21.38 28.42
N GLN A 314 6.63 -21.39 28.43
CA GLN A 314 7.45 -22.58 28.71
C GLN A 314 8.26 -22.45 30.01
N THR A 315 8.63 -21.23 30.39
CA THR A 315 9.33 -20.92 31.65
C THR A 315 8.87 -19.56 32.20
N GLU A 316 9.27 -19.28 33.44
CA GLU A 316 9.14 -17.98 34.12
C GLU A 316 10.47 -17.18 34.09
N ASP A 317 11.52 -17.74 33.50
CA ASP A 317 12.83 -17.10 33.43
C ASP A 317 12.82 -15.97 32.41
N ALA A 318 12.97 -14.74 32.90
CA ALA A 318 13.09 -13.56 32.04
C ALA A 318 14.47 -13.49 31.36
N GLY A 319 14.49 -12.86 30.18
CA GLY A 319 15.68 -12.74 29.34
C GLY A 319 16.58 -11.54 29.67
N PRO A 320 17.68 -11.37 28.92
CA PRO A 320 18.67 -10.29 29.09
C PRO A 320 18.11 -8.86 29.03
N GLN A 321 16.95 -8.64 28.40
CA GLN A 321 16.30 -7.32 28.35
C GLN A 321 15.37 -7.06 29.56
N ALA A 322 15.28 -7.98 30.54
CA ALA A 322 14.45 -7.83 31.75
C ALA A 322 14.63 -6.50 32.50
N PRO A 323 15.86 -5.95 32.66
CA PRO A 323 16.03 -4.65 33.30
C PRO A 323 15.28 -3.51 32.61
N TRP A 324 15.05 -3.59 31.30
CA TRP A 324 14.35 -2.52 30.55
C TRP A 324 12.85 -2.49 30.82
N VAL A 325 12.25 -3.60 31.27
CA VAL A 325 10.81 -3.74 31.53
C VAL A 325 10.49 -4.10 32.98
N ALA A 326 11.46 -3.96 33.89
CA ALA A 326 11.32 -4.36 35.29
C ALA A 326 10.19 -3.62 36.01
N ASP A 327 9.99 -2.35 35.67
CA ASP A 327 8.95 -1.46 36.21
C ASP A 327 7.68 -1.40 35.35
N TYR A 328 7.66 -2.11 34.22
CA TYR A 328 6.55 -2.05 33.28
C TYR A 328 5.43 -3.04 33.66
N ASN A 329 4.22 -2.51 33.83
CA ASN A 329 3.02 -3.30 34.09
C ASN A 329 2.21 -3.50 32.80
N LEU A 330 2.19 -4.73 32.29
CA LEU A 330 1.45 -5.09 31.06
C LEU A 330 -0.06 -4.82 31.17
N GLU A 331 -0.64 -4.90 32.36
CA GLU A 331 -2.07 -4.60 32.59
C GLU A 331 -2.41 -3.13 32.34
N GLN A 332 -1.42 -2.24 32.29
CA GLN A 332 -1.59 -0.81 32.01
C GLN A 332 -1.41 -0.47 30.53
N PHE A 333 -1.08 -1.45 29.68
CA PHE A 333 -0.99 -1.24 28.23
C PHE A 333 -2.34 -0.72 27.69
N PRO A 334 -2.38 0.43 26.97
CA PRO A 334 -3.65 1.00 26.52
C PRO A 334 -4.38 0.18 25.45
N GLY A 335 -3.65 -0.66 24.72
CA GLY A 335 -4.18 -1.49 23.66
C GLY A 335 -4.76 -2.82 24.15
N THR A 336 -5.07 -3.71 23.21
CA THR A 336 -5.62 -5.03 23.54
C THR A 336 -4.50 -6.03 23.84
N VAL A 337 -4.59 -6.74 24.97
CA VAL A 337 -3.72 -7.88 25.29
C VAL A 337 -4.56 -9.15 25.38
N HIS A 338 -4.32 -10.09 24.47
CA HIS A 338 -4.92 -11.41 24.47
C HIS A 338 -4.08 -12.36 25.32
N GLN A 339 -4.70 -12.92 26.36
CA GLN A 339 -4.05 -13.93 27.23
C GLN A 339 -3.79 -15.25 26.49
N ASP A 340 -4.65 -15.60 25.53
CA ASP A 340 -4.40 -16.69 24.59
C ASP A 340 -4.02 -16.09 23.22
N GLY A 341 -2.74 -15.79 23.05
CA GLY A 341 -2.19 -15.24 21.81
C GLY A 341 -2.33 -16.20 20.61
N VAL A 342 -2.36 -17.51 20.85
CA VAL A 342 -2.55 -18.51 19.79
C VAL A 342 -3.98 -18.46 19.25
N ALA A 343 -4.98 -18.35 20.13
CA ALA A 343 -6.36 -18.14 19.71
C ALA A 343 -6.53 -16.83 18.92
N ALA A 344 -5.93 -15.73 19.41
CA ALA A 344 -5.97 -14.45 18.71
C ALA A 344 -5.30 -14.52 17.32
N LEU A 345 -4.19 -15.26 17.19
CA LEU A 345 -3.52 -15.51 15.91
C LEU A 345 -4.44 -16.26 14.94
N ILE A 346 -5.08 -17.35 15.40
CA ILE A 346 -6.01 -18.13 14.57
C ILE A 346 -7.19 -17.25 14.12
N ASP A 347 -7.81 -16.53 15.05
CA ASP A 347 -8.96 -15.67 14.75
C ASP A 347 -8.61 -14.56 13.77
N THR A 348 -7.42 -13.96 13.93
CA THR A 348 -6.92 -12.92 13.01
C THR A 348 -6.73 -13.48 11.59
N ILE A 349 -6.14 -14.66 11.44
CA ILE A 349 -5.92 -15.30 10.13
C ILE A 349 -7.25 -15.71 9.49
N MET A 350 -8.14 -16.34 10.25
CA MET A 350 -9.35 -16.94 9.73
C MET A 350 -10.42 -15.90 9.36
N ASN A 351 -10.45 -14.75 10.05
CA ASN A 351 -11.39 -13.67 9.78
C ASN A 351 -10.86 -12.63 8.76
N ALA A 352 -9.60 -12.74 8.31
CA ALA A 352 -9.04 -11.80 7.35
C ALA A 352 -9.69 -11.95 5.95
N PRO A 353 -10.09 -10.84 5.29
CA PRO A 353 -10.75 -10.88 3.98
C PRO A 353 -9.80 -11.36 2.86
N ALA A 354 -8.49 -11.20 3.06
CA ALA A 354 -7.43 -11.67 2.16
C ALA A 354 -6.40 -12.49 2.94
N PRO A 355 -5.58 -13.32 2.26
CA PRO A 355 -4.56 -14.11 2.93
C PRO A 355 -3.60 -13.24 3.75
N MET A 356 -3.32 -13.66 4.99
CA MET A 356 -2.40 -12.99 5.90
C MET A 356 -0.94 -13.34 5.57
N THR A 357 -0.02 -12.46 5.97
CA THR A 357 1.41 -12.80 6.03
C THR A 357 1.78 -13.07 7.48
N LEU A 358 2.19 -14.30 7.78
CA LEU A 358 2.70 -14.67 9.09
C LEU A 358 4.23 -14.54 9.07
N ILE A 359 4.76 -13.58 9.82
CA ILE A 359 6.19 -13.35 9.99
C ILE A 359 6.62 -14.02 11.29
N CYS A 360 7.49 -15.03 11.20
CA CYS A 360 7.99 -15.76 12.35
C CYS A 360 9.49 -15.57 12.48
N ILE A 361 9.93 -15.01 13.61
CA ILE A 361 11.34 -14.74 13.88
C ILE A 361 11.84 -15.41 15.16
N GLY A 362 11.03 -16.31 15.75
CA GLY A 362 11.41 -17.19 16.85
C GLY A 362 11.20 -18.68 16.59
N PRO A 363 11.34 -19.55 17.61
CA PRO A 363 11.24 -21.02 17.50
C PRO A 363 9.86 -21.62 17.18
N MET A 364 8.79 -20.83 17.15
CA MET A 364 7.45 -21.17 16.68
C MET A 364 6.60 -22.21 17.46
N PRO A 365 6.75 -22.47 18.78
CA PRO A 365 5.77 -23.27 19.52
C PRO A 365 4.34 -22.74 19.39
N ASN A 366 4.15 -21.42 19.31
CA ASN A 366 2.85 -20.81 19.02
C ASN A 366 2.22 -21.34 17.73
N ILE A 367 3.01 -21.38 16.66
CA ILE A 367 2.54 -21.75 15.33
C ILE A 367 2.24 -23.24 15.24
N LYS A 368 3.04 -24.08 15.92
CA LYS A 368 2.74 -25.50 16.06
C LYS A 368 1.38 -25.72 16.72
N VAL A 369 1.13 -25.07 17.85
CA VAL A 369 -0.16 -25.17 18.55
C VAL A 369 -1.30 -24.60 17.70
N ALA A 370 -1.05 -23.52 16.94
CA ALA A 370 -2.04 -22.96 16.03
C ALA A 370 -2.42 -23.95 14.91
N LEU A 371 -1.44 -24.63 14.30
CA LEU A 371 -1.66 -25.67 13.30
C LEU A 371 -2.40 -26.88 13.86
N GLU A 372 -2.14 -27.26 15.12
CA GLU A 372 -2.85 -28.35 15.80
C GLU A 372 -4.32 -28.00 16.08
N ARG A 373 -4.58 -26.75 16.50
CA ARG A 373 -5.94 -26.25 16.79
C ARG A 373 -6.76 -25.98 15.53
N GLU A 374 -6.14 -25.36 14.52
CA GLU A 374 -6.80 -24.94 13.28
C GLU A 374 -5.86 -25.10 12.06
N PRO A 375 -5.73 -26.30 11.46
CA PRO A 375 -4.84 -26.54 10.34
C PRO A 375 -5.14 -25.67 9.10
N ARG A 376 -6.35 -25.12 8.97
CA ARG A 376 -6.74 -24.28 7.81
C ARG A 376 -6.03 -22.93 7.77
N ILE A 377 -5.37 -22.50 8.84
CA ILE A 377 -4.53 -21.29 8.80
C ILE A 377 -3.48 -21.35 7.69
N ALA A 378 -2.96 -22.54 7.37
CA ALA A 378 -1.99 -22.74 6.29
C ALA A 378 -2.55 -22.49 4.88
N GLN A 379 -3.88 -22.44 4.73
CA GLN A 379 -4.56 -22.09 3.47
C GLN A 379 -4.94 -20.59 3.42
N ARG A 380 -4.85 -19.91 4.57
CA ARG A 380 -5.22 -18.51 4.77
C ARG A 380 -4.03 -17.60 5.05
N ALA A 381 -2.82 -18.14 5.15
CA ALA A 381 -1.61 -17.39 5.36
C ALA A 381 -0.47 -17.88 4.47
N ARG A 382 0.45 -16.98 4.14
CA ARG A 382 1.82 -17.34 3.72
C ARG A 382 2.77 -17.15 4.90
N PHE A 383 3.81 -17.96 4.94
CA PHE A 383 4.85 -17.93 5.95
C PHE A 383 6.07 -17.16 5.44
N VAL A 384 6.61 -16.26 6.26
CA VAL A 384 7.91 -15.61 6.08
C VAL A 384 8.68 -15.76 7.39
N GLY A 385 9.94 -16.22 7.37
CA GLY A 385 10.66 -16.35 8.64
C GLY A 385 12.18 -16.32 8.58
N MET A 386 12.78 -16.02 9.73
CA MET A 386 14.22 -16.13 9.98
C MET A 386 14.48 -17.52 10.54
N HIS A 387 14.77 -18.47 9.63
CA HIS A 387 14.95 -19.87 10.00
C HIS A 387 15.99 -20.53 9.12
N GLY A 388 16.78 -21.37 9.77
CA GLY A 388 17.63 -22.35 9.11
C GLY A 388 19.02 -21.83 8.73
N SER A 389 19.86 -22.81 8.42
CA SER A 389 21.23 -22.68 7.95
C SER A 389 21.40 -23.73 6.87
N VAL A 390 21.53 -23.30 5.61
CA VAL A 390 21.40 -24.21 4.45
C VAL A 390 22.75 -24.51 3.84
N ARG A 391 23.53 -23.48 3.45
CA ARG A 391 24.91 -23.64 2.95
C ARG A 391 25.93 -22.93 3.84
N LEU A 392 25.51 -21.88 4.56
CA LEU A 392 26.36 -21.18 5.52
C LEU A 392 25.88 -21.36 6.96
N GLY A 393 26.82 -21.49 7.88
CA GLY A 393 26.62 -21.47 9.33
C GLY A 393 26.90 -20.09 9.96
N TYR A 394 26.88 -20.03 11.28
CA TYR A 394 27.08 -18.80 12.04
C TYR A 394 28.45 -18.17 11.75
N GLY A 395 28.47 -16.85 11.56
CA GLY A 395 29.68 -16.10 11.20
C GLY A 395 30.18 -16.39 9.78
N GLY A 396 29.31 -16.86 8.88
CA GLY A 396 29.63 -17.11 7.48
C GLY A 396 30.48 -18.37 7.24
N LYS A 397 30.48 -19.31 8.20
CA LYS A 397 31.18 -20.59 8.04
C LYS A 397 30.60 -21.37 6.85
N SER A 398 31.44 -22.07 6.11
CA SER A 398 31.03 -22.91 4.98
C SER A 398 30.33 -24.21 5.39
N THR A 399 30.22 -24.49 6.69
CA THR A 399 29.49 -25.64 7.23
C THR A 399 28.21 -25.12 7.88
N PRO A 400 27.02 -25.59 7.47
CA PRO A 400 25.77 -25.13 8.06
C PRO A 400 25.57 -25.72 9.46
N ASP A 401 25.18 -24.86 10.39
CA ASP A 401 24.98 -25.13 11.82
C ASP A 401 23.51 -25.49 12.11
N PRO A 402 23.18 -26.08 13.27
CA PRO A 402 21.80 -26.10 13.75
C PRO A 402 21.43 -24.67 14.16
N GLU A 403 20.62 -24.00 13.34
CA GLU A 403 20.19 -22.62 13.56
C GLU A 403 19.23 -22.54 14.75
N TRP A 404 19.38 -21.50 15.57
CA TRP A 404 18.73 -21.33 16.87
C TRP A 404 17.21 -21.48 16.83
N ASN A 405 16.51 -20.81 15.92
CA ASN A 405 15.05 -20.88 15.81
C ASN A 405 14.57 -22.27 15.38
N VAL A 406 15.37 -23.01 14.60
CA VAL A 406 15.06 -24.41 14.25
C VAL A 406 15.34 -25.37 15.40
N VAL A 407 16.49 -25.26 16.07
CA VAL A 407 16.89 -26.19 17.14
C VAL A 407 16.17 -25.91 18.46
N GLY A 408 15.73 -24.66 18.68
CA GLY A 408 15.00 -24.23 19.87
C GLY A 408 13.68 -24.99 20.08
N ASP A 409 12.99 -25.36 18.99
CA ASP A 409 11.89 -26.32 19.00
C ASP A 409 11.83 -27.10 17.67
N VAL A 410 12.63 -28.16 17.57
CA VAL A 410 12.69 -29.05 16.38
C VAL A 410 11.31 -29.60 16.03
N ALA A 411 10.46 -29.89 17.01
CA ALA A 411 9.12 -30.43 16.75
C ALA A 411 8.20 -29.38 16.13
N ALA A 412 8.26 -28.12 16.59
CA ALA A 412 7.56 -27.01 15.97
C ALA A 412 8.08 -26.72 14.57
N ALA A 413 9.39 -26.61 14.40
CA ALA A 413 10.02 -26.40 13.10
C ALA A 413 9.58 -27.47 12.07
N ARG A 414 9.57 -28.76 12.44
CA ARG A 414 9.07 -29.84 11.56
C ARG A 414 7.60 -29.71 11.22
N SER A 415 6.75 -29.34 12.17
CA SER A 415 5.32 -29.10 11.93
C SER A 415 5.11 -27.95 10.92
N VAL A 416 5.83 -26.84 11.12
CA VAL A 416 5.73 -25.64 10.29
C VAL A 416 6.31 -25.86 8.88
N PHE A 417 7.48 -26.50 8.77
CA PHE A 417 8.14 -26.79 7.50
C PHE A 417 7.43 -27.86 6.67
N THR A 418 6.44 -28.57 7.21
CA THR A 418 5.61 -29.54 6.46
C THR A 418 4.18 -29.05 6.20
N ALA A 419 3.76 -27.95 6.82
CA ALA A 419 2.45 -27.33 6.60
C ALA A 419 2.31 -26.79 5.16
N GLN A 420 1.05 -26.68 4.68
CA GLN A 420 0.75 -26.44 3.26
C GLN A 420 0.82 -24.97 2.81
N TRP A 421 1.27 -24.03 3.65
CA TRP A 421 1.41 -22.62 3.25
C TRP A 421 2.58 -22.42 2.26
N PRO A 422 2.49 -21.41 1.37
CA PRO A 422 3.66 -20.85 0.73
C PRO A 422 4.65 -20.38 1.80
N MET A 423 5.93 -20.68 1.62
CA MET A 423 6.96 -20.46 2.64
C MET A 423 8.17 -19.77 2.03
N THR A 424 8.53 -18.62 2.60
CA THR A 424 9.78 -17.92 2.30
C THR A 424 10.61 -17.83 3.57
N ILE A 425 11.90 -18.16 3.49
CA ILE A 425 12.80 -18.02 4.64
C ILE A 425 14.06 -17.25 4.27
N THR A 426 14.63 -16.58 5.27
CA THR A 426 16.00 -16.10 5.26
C THR A 426 16.83 -16.99 6.20
N PRO A 427 17.62 -17.94 5.67
CA PRO A 427 18.56 -18.70 6.47
C PRO A 427 19.84 -17.88 6.74
N LEU A 428 20.74 -18.44 7.56
CA LEU A 428 22.04 -17.83 7.89
C LEU A 428 22.87 -17.44 6.65
N ASP A 429 22.59 -18.06 5.50
CA ASP A 429 23.15 -17.70 4.18
C ASP A 429 22.94 -16.23 3.80
N THR A 430 21.90 -15.57 4.32
CA THR A 430 21.65 -14.14 4.14
C THR A 430 21.56 -13.38 5.46
N CYS A 431 20.70 -13.80 6.39
CA CYS A 431 20.48 -13.05 7.64
C CYS A 431 21.72 -13.05 8.54
N GLY A 432 22.52 -14.12 8.49
CA GLY A 432 23.74 -14.26 9.30
C GLY A 432 24.90 -13.33 8.93
N LEU A 433 24.71 -12.46 7.93
CA LEU A 433 25.73 -11.57 7.39
C LEU A 433 25.43 -10.09 7.59
N VAL A 434 24.29 -9.75 8.21
CA VAL A 434 23.85 -8.36 8.37
C VAL A 434 24.42 -7.77 9.65
N THR A 435 25.38 -6.85 9.54
CA THR A 435 25.92 -6.07 10.67
C THR A 435 26.07 -4.62 10.27
N LEU A 436 25.64 -3.69 11.11
CA LEU A 436 25.86 -2.26 10.90
C LEU A 436 27.10 -1.80 11.67
N SER A 437 27.96 -1.02 11.01
CA SER A 437 29.13 -0.42 11.65
C SER A 437 29.41 0.98 11.10
N GLY A 438 30.37 1.68 11.71
CA GLY A 438 30.87 2.96 11.21
C GLY A 438 29.77 4.03 11.13
N GLN A 439 29.65 4.70 9.98
CA GLN A 439 28.69 5.79 9.81
C GLN A 439 27.23 5.30 9.79
N LYS A 440 26.98 4.09 9.24
CA LYS A 440 25.63 3.51 9.19
C LYS A 440 25.09 3.26 10.59
N TYR A 441 25.89 2.62 11.45
CA TYR A 441 25.53 2.41 12.85
C TYR A 441 25.37 3.72 13.62
N ARG A 442 26.33 4.65 13.47
CA ARG A 442 26.28 5.95 14.17
C ARG A 442 25.01 6.76 13.86
N ARG A 443 24.53 6.74 12.60
CA ARG A 443 23.25 7.37 12.24
C ARG A 443 22.08 6.88 13.09
N ILE A 444 22.05 5.59 13.43
CA ILE A 444 21.01 4.99 14.27
C ILE A 444 21.29 5.27 15.75
N ALA A 445 22.52 5.08 16.20
CA ALA A 445 22.93 5.29 17.59
C ALA A 445 22.69 6.73 18.06
N ASP A 446 22.87 7.71 17.16
CA ASP A 446 22.69 9.14 17.41
C ASP A 446 21.26 9.63 17.09
N ALA A 447 20.37 8.76 16.60
CA ALA A 447 19.02 9.14 16.23
C ALA A 447 18.21 9.66 17.43
N THR A 448 17.39 10.68 17.20
CA THR A 448 16.55 11.28 18.25
C THR A 448 15.13 10.71 18.30
N ASP A 449 14.75 9.92 17.29
CA ASP A 449 13.46 9.25 17.22
C ASP A 449 13.26 8.32 18.44
N PRO A 450 12.13 8.40 19.16
CA PRO A 450 11.91 7.65 20.39
C PRO A 450 12.05 6.13 20.23
N LEU A 451 11.51 5.56 19.15
CA LEU A 451 11.54 4.12 18.92
C LEU A 451 12.98 3.65 18.66
N THR A 452 13.71 4.38 17.83
CA THR A 452 15.11 4.08 17.51
C THR A 452 16.03 4.22 18.72
N ARG A 453 15.78 5.21 19.57
CA ARG A 453 16.48 5.35 20.86
C ARG A 453 16.20 4.15 21.78
N ALA A 454 14.96 3.67 21.83
CA ALA A 454 14.60 2.50 22.64
C ALA A 454 15.30 1.22 22.15
N VAL A 455 15.48 1.04 20.83
CA VAL A 455 16.28 -0.05 20.26
C VAL A 455 17.71 -0.01 20.78
N ILE A 456 18.36 1.16 20.71
CA ILE A 456 19.76 1.32 21.14
C ILE A 456 19.91 1.19 22.65
N GLU A 457 18.95 1.68 23.43
CA GLU A 457 18.91 1.48 24.89
C GLU A 457 18.82 -0.01 25.24
N ASN A 458 17.91 -0.76 24.60
CA ASN A 458 17.80 -2.20 24.80
C ASN A 458 19.06 -2.93 24.36
N TYR A 459 19.69 -2.53 23.25
CA TYR A 459 20.93 -3.14 22.78
C TYR A 459 22.05 -3.01 23.81
N ARG A 460 22.19 -1.83 24.43
CA ARG A 460 23.15 -1.61 25.52
C ARG A 460 22.84 -2.45 26.75
N ILE A 461 21.56 -2.63 27.11
CA ILE A 461 21.13 -3.46 28.25
C ILE A 461 21.43 -4.95 27.96
N TRP A 462 21.00 -5.43 26.80
CA TRP A 462 21.21 -6.81 26.35
C TRP A 462 22.71 -7.17 26.34
N ARG A 463 23.55 -6.30 25.75
CA ARG A 463 24.99 -6.56 25.65
C ARG A 463 25.64 -6.66 27.03
N LYS A 464 25.27 -5.78 27.97
CA LYS A 464 25.75 -5.79 29.37
C LYS A 464 25.30 -7.01 30.16
N ALA A 465 24.14 -7.58 29.82
CA ALA A 465 23.67 -8.81 30.45
C ALA A 465 24.54 -10.02 30.04
N GLY A 466 25.02 -10.06 28.80
CA GLY A 466 25.94 -11.09 28.31
C GLY A 466 27.39 -10.90 28.74
N ASP A 467 27.87 -9.65 28.78
CA ASP A 467 29.19 -9.28 29.29
C ASP A 467 29.11 -7.90 29.98
N PRO A 468 29.18 -7.84 31.33
CA PRO A 468 29.10 -6.59 32.09
C PRO A 468 30.17 -5.55 31.75
N ASN A 469 31.27 -5.96 31.11
CA ASN A 469 32.38 -5.08 30.71
C ASN A 469 32.34 -4.70 29.23
N ALA A 470 31.35 -5.16 28.46
CA ALA A 470 31.26 -4.84 27.04
C ALA A 470 31.07 -3.34 26.79
N THR A 471 31.95 -2.78 25.96
CA THR A 471 31.92 -1.37 25.53
C THR A 471 31.75 -1.22 24.01
N ASP A 472 31.61 -2.32 23.28
CA ASP A 472 31.54 -2.38 21.81
C ASP A 472 30.20 -1.91 21.21
N THR A 473 29.21 -1.64 22.05
CA THR A 473 27.89 -1.14 21.65
C THR A 473 27.90 0.24 21.02
N GLU A 474 29.02 0.95 21.01
CA GLU A 474 29.12 2.28 20.39
C GLU A 474 29.71 2.24 18.97
N GLU A 475 30.22 1.09 18.52
CA GLU A 475 30.94 0.98 17.24
C GLU A 475 30.18 0.19 16.17
N ALA A 476 29.41 -0.82 16.57
CA ALA A 476 28.65 -1.69 15.68
C ALA A 476 27.42 -2.32 16.36
N SER A 477 26.48 -2.79 15.53
CA SER A 477 25.40 -3.67 15.98
C SER A 477 25.91 -5.11 16.15
N SER A 478 25.10 -5.95 16.82
CA SER A 478 25.17 -7.40 16.64
C SER A 478 24.76 -7.78 15.21
N VAL A 479 24.77 -9.08 14.90
CA VAL A 479 24.14 -9.58 13.68
C VAL A 479 22.64 -9.36 13.79
N LEU A 480 22.02 -8.77 12.75
CA LEU A 480 20.61 -8.36 12.74
C LEU A 480 19.79 -9.35 11.89
N PHE A 481 19.69 -10.60 12.35
CA PHE A 481 19.17 -11.69 11.54
C PHE A 481 17.71 -11.43 11.11
N ASP A 482 16.86 -11.10 12.07
CA ASP A 482 15.41 -11.02 11.90
C ASP A 482 14.93 -9.90 10.98
N THR A 483 15.74 -8.85 10.82
CA THR A 483 15.41 -7.71 9.97
C THR A 483 15.21 -8.11 8.50
N VAL A 484 15.85 -9.19 8.06
CA VAL A 484 15.71 -9.69 6.69
C VAL A 484 14.33 -10.33 6.49
N ALA A 485 13.75 -10.99 7.50
CA ALA A 485 12.41 -11.57 7.40
C ALA A 485 11.35 -10.47 7.23
N ILE A 486 11.50 -9.33 7.90
CA ILE A 486 10.64 -8.15 7.71
C ILE A 486 10.72 -7.65 6.26
N TYR A 487 11.93 -7.55 5.70
CA TYR A 487 12.12 -7.14 4.31
C TYR A 487 11.48 -8.11 3.32
N LEU A 488 11.70 -9.42 3.48
CA LEU A 488 11.11 -10.47 2.64
C LEU A 488 9.57 -10.52 2.70
N ALA A 489 8.96 -9.91 3.71
CA ALA A 489 7.53 -9.76 3.79
C ALA A 489 6.97 -8.79 2.75
N PHE A 490 7.74 -7.86 2.17
CA PHE A 490 7.22 -6.92 1.16
C PHE A 490 8.13 -6.70 -0.06
N ALA A 491 9.41 -7.04 0.02
CA ALA A 491 10.41 -6.78 -1.01
C ALA A 491 11.45 -7.91 -1.08
N GLN A 492 12.03 -8.14 -2.27
CA GLN A 492 12.89 -9.30 -2.54
C GLN A 492 14.00 -9.00 -3.57
N GLU A 493 14.08 -7.76 -4.06
CA GLU A 493 14.96 -7.36 -5.15
C GLU A 493 16.44 -7.37 -4.77
N LEU A 494 16.78 -7.25 -3.49
CA LEU A 494 18.15 -7.24 -2.98
C LEU A 494 18.72 -8.63 -2.70
N VAL A 495 17.91 -9.69 -2.81
CA VAL A 495 18.34 -11.08 -2.59
C VAL A 495 18.15 -11.94 -3.82
N THR A 496 18.90 -13.03 -3.89
CA THR A 496 18.67 -14.13 -4.82
C THR A 496 17.87 -15.21 -4.12
N LEU A 497 16.71 -15.53 -4.68
CA LEU A 497 15.82 -16.56 -4.17
C LEU A 497 16.04 -17.88 -4.92
N GLU A 498 16.04 -18.98 -4.20
CA GLU A 498 16.06 -20.34 -4.75
C GLU A 498 14.90 -21.15 -4.16
N GLU A 499 14.22 -21.95 -4.98
CA GLU A 499 13.28 -22.97 -4.50
C GLU A 499 14.06 -24.23 -4.13
N LEU A 500 14.10 -24.57 -2.84
CA LEU A 500 14.86 -25.70 -2.32
C LEU A 500 13.95 -26.68 -1.57
N PRO A 501 14.07 -28.00 -1.80
CA PRO A 501 13.35 -28.98 -1.03
C PRO A 501 14.06 -29.17 0.32
N LEU A 502 13.47 -28.64 1.40
CA LEU A 502 14.08 -28.63 2.73
C LEU A 502 13.40 -29.62 3.69
N VAL A 503 14.21 -30.25 4.53
CA VAL A 503 13.79 -31.03 5.69
C VAL A 503 14.46 -30.49 6.96
N VAL A 504 13.74 -30.52 8.07
CA VAL A 504 14.29 -30.28 9.41
C VAL A 504 14.63 -31.63 10.05
N THR A 505 15.92 -31.87 10.29
CA THR A 505 16.43 -33.12 10.89
C THR A 505 16.22 -33.16 12.40
N ASP A 506 16.33 -34.34 12.99
CA ASP A 506 16.09 -34.54 14.43
C ASP A 506 17.12 -33.83 15.32
N ASP A 507 18.30 -33.52 14.79
CA ASP A 507 19.35 -32.74 15.45
C ASP A 507 19.27 -31.23 15.16
N GLY A 508 18.17 -30.76 14.57
CA GLY A 508 17.89 -29.32 14.38
C GLY A 508 18.55 -28.67 13.18
N HIS A 509 19.03 -29.44 12.20
CA HIS A 509 19.52 -28.87 10.94
C HIS A 509 18.42 -28.75 9.89
N THR A 510 18.47 -27.68 9.11
CA THR A 510 17.79 -27.58 7.82
C THR A 510 18.68 -28.12 6.71
N ARG A 511 18.24 -29.17 6.01
CA ARG A 511 19.01 -29.82 4.95
C ARG A 511 18.22 -29.86 3.64
N ILE A 512 18.94 -29.72 2.53
CA ILE A 512 18.37 -29.97 1.20
C ILE A 512 18.19 -31.49 1.05
N ASP A 513 16.95 -31.92 0.90
CA ASP A 513 16.57 -33.33 0.73
C ASP A 513 15.45 -33.42 -0.32
N PRO A 514 15.54 -34.30 -1.33
CA PRO A 514 14.49 -34.45 -2.35
C PRO A 514 13.08 -34.77 -1.83
N GLN A 515 12.94 -35.27 -0.61
CA GLN A 515 11.66 -35.53 0.07
C GLN A 515 11.15 -34.31 0.87
N GLY A 516 11.97 -33.26 0.99
CA GLY A 516 11.65 -32.03 1.68
C GLY A 516 10.56 -31.22 0.99
N LYS A 517 9.92 -30.33 1.76
CA LYS A 517 8.97 -29.36 1.22
C LYS A 517 9.72 -28.33 0.37
N GLN A 518 9.15 -27.92 -0.75
CA GLN A 518 9.67 -26.77 -1.51
C GLN A 518 9.51 -25.48 -0.69
N VAL A 519 10.64 -24.84 -0.42
CA VAL A 519 10.74 -23.59 0.32
C VAL A 519 11.48 -22.56 -0.53
N THR A 520 10.95 -21.35 -0.62
CA THR A 520 11.65 -20.22 -1.22
C THR A 520 12.69 -19.69 -0.24
N CYS A 521 13.98 -19.87 -0.51
CA CYS A 521 15.06 -19.47 0.38
C CYS A 521 15.82 -18.27 -0.20
N ALA A 522 16.05 -17.23 0.61
CA ALA A 522 17.02 -16.20 0.30
C ALA A 522 18.44 -16.77 0.46
N MET A 523 19.11 -17.07 -0.65
CA MET A 523 20.37 -17.82 -0.62
C MET A 523 21.62 -16.95 -0.80
N ALA A 524 21.46 -15.71 -1.26
CA ALA A 524 22.56 -14.76 -1.39
C ALA A 524 22.06 -13.31 -1.47
N TRP A 525 22.89 -12.38 -1.04
CA TRP A 525 22.71 -10.96 -1.30
C TRP A 525 23.12 -10.61 -2.73
N LYS A 526 22.24 -9.91 -3.45
CA LYS A 526 22.62 -9.18 -4.67
C LYS A 526 23.31 -7.87 -4.30
N ASP A 527 22.83 -7.22 -3.24
CA ASP A 527 23.35 -5.94 -2.75
C ASP A 527 23.05 -5.76 -1.25
N LEU A 528 23.95 -6.28 -0.40
CA LEU A 528 23.85 -6.15 1.06
C LEU A 528 24.01 -4.69 1.51
N ALA A 529 24.91 -3.93 0.87
CA ALA A 529 25.16 -2.54 1.25
C ALA A 529 23.90 -1.68 1.09
N ARG A 530 23.13 -1.89 0.02
CA ARG A 530 21.84 -1.22 -0.18
C ARG A 530 20.77 -1.67 0.81
N PHE A 531 20.79 -2.92 1.27
CA PHE A 531 19.90 -3.38 2.33
C PHE A 531 20.22 -2.69 3.67
N GLU A 532 21.50 -2.58 4.01
CA GLU A 532 21.94 -1.84 5.19
C GLU A 532 21.56 -0.36 5.13
N ASP A 533 21.68 0.28 3.95
CA ASP A 533 21.25 1.66 3.75
C ASP A 533 19.74 1.80 3.96
N PHE A 534 18.96 0.89 3.36
CA PHE A 534 17.51 0.80 3.58
C PHE A 534 17.17 0.66 5.08
N LEU A 535 17.87 -0.21 5.81
CA LEU A 535 17.65 -0.45 7.23
C LEU A 535 17.91 0.83 8.05
N VAL A 536 19.01 1.53 7.76
CA VAL A 536 19.35 2.79 8.40
C VAL A 536 18.29 3.85 8.11
N ASP A 537 17.93 4.04 6.84
CA ASP A 537 16.99 5.09 6.42
C ASP A 537 15.61 4.89 7.07
N ARG A 538 15.12 3.63 7.10
CA ARG A 538 13.90 3.27 7.82
C ARG A 538 13.99 3.59 9.29
N LEU A 539 15.02 3.09 9.97
CA LEU A 539 15.15 3.26 11.42
C LEU A 539 15.38 4.73 11.81
N THR A 540 16.05 5.54 10.99
CA THR A 540 16.26 6.97 11.29
C THR A 540 15.14 7.89 10.79
N GLY A 541 14.15 7.36 10.05
CA GLY A 541 13.07 8.16 9.48
C GLY A 541 13.53 9.16 8.41
N THR A 542 14.65 8.87 7.75
CA THR A 542 15.15 9.67 6.62
C THR A 542 14.60 9.06 5.33
N PRO A 543 13.95 9.83 4.45
CA PRO A 543 13.29 9.31 3.25
C PRO A 543 14.23 8.69 2.23
#